data_AF-A0A1B2YPQ1-F1
#
_entry.id   AF-A0A1B2YPQ1-F1
#
_cell.length_a   1.000
_cell.length_b   1.000
_cell.length_c   1.000
_cell.angle_alpha   90.00
_cell.angle_beta   90.00
_cell.angle_gamma   90.00
#
_symmetry.space_group_name_H-M   'P 1'
#
loop_
_entity.id
_entity.type
_entity.pdbx_description
1 polymer ?
#
loop_
_entity_poly.entity_id
_entity_poly.type
_entity_poly.pdbx_seq_one_letter_code
_entity_poly.pdbx_strand_id
1 'polypeptide(L)'
;MCIQKITYSITFLFLSISGFYSQSFSVKVDENHTAVFSIYNEPFAATDSVQLINEQNNGNKYFTDQTPYFLISLNQQFFSNKEIQAISVDYNGEQFSFEGNAQIIATGLPPGKQEIKITAINSSMETVGLARLNFTTISTTPLFKNDAIAIGFLLLLLALIFYTSNLKSFAGFYKFVPALLLCYFLPALLNSFNIISGEYSQLYYISSRYLLPASLVLLCLSIDLKEIIKLGPKALIMFFAGTIGIVIGGPIALLIVSSLFPEWLGADAAQVWRGLATVAGSWIGGGANQTAMKEIFETPNALFSKMIVVDVLVANVWMACLLYGAGINSSINKRLKADDTAIEGLKIKMKEFVSSISRIPTTSDLIIIAGIGVSGAGLAHILSEAITPVFKSMKETLEAYGLTSLSSGFFWIIVFATFIGVVLSFTKLKSYEGAGASKMGSLFLYVLVAAIGTHMDLAAVAESPILFAIGGIWMLIHALFLILVAIIIKAPFFFVAVGSQANVGGAASAPVVASAFHPSLAPVGVLLAVLGYAVGTGAAWLCAILMQGIVQ
;
A
#
# COMPACT_ATOMS: atom_id res chain seq x y z
N MET A 1 8.10 -15.68 -28.24
CA MET A 1 9.09 -14.76 -27.62
C MET A 1 10.46 -14.76 -28.32
N CYS A 2 11.13 -15.90 -28.54
CA CYS A 2 12.48 -15.90 -29.16
C CYS A 2 12.50 -15.40 -30.61
N ILE A 3 11.48 -15.74 -31.41
CA ILE A 3 11.39 -15.34 -32.82
C ILE A 3 11.16 -13.82 -32.98
N GLN A 4 10.29 -13.21 -32.15
CA GLN A 4 10.02 -11.76 -32.18
C GLN A 4 11.25 -10.92 -31.81
N LYS A 5 12.02 -11.31 -30.77
CA LYS A 5 13.26 -10.62 -30.40
C LYS A 5 14.29 -10.67 -31.53
N ILE A 6 14.39 -11.81 -32.25
CA ILE A 6 15.27 -11.95 -33.41
C ILE A 6 14.78 -11.06 -34.57
N THR A 7 13.48 -10.96 -34.82
CA THR A 7 12.92 -10.08 -35.86
C THR A 7 13.22 -8.61 -35.58
N TYR A 8 13.00 -8.11 -34.36
CA TYR A 8 13.27 -6.70 -34.03
C TYR A 8 14.75 -6.33 -34.06
N SER A 9 15.64 -7.23 -33.58
CA SER A 9 17.08 -7.03 -33.70
C SER A 9 17.55 -7.01 -35.16
N ILE A 10 16.97 -7.87 -36.03
CA ILE A 10 17.28 -7.86 -37.46
C ILE A 10 16.74 -6.58 -38.13
N THR A 11 15.56 -6.08 -37.78
CA THR A 11 15.02 -4.82 -38.30
C THR A 11 15.86 -3.61 -37.85
N PHE A 12 16.31 -3.58 -36.60
CA PHE A 12 17.19 -2.54 -36.09
C PHE A 12 18.58 -2.59 -36.74
N LEU A 13 19.13 -3.80 -36.96
CA LEU A 13 20.36 -3.99 -37.72
C LEU A 13 20.18 -3.57 -39.19
N PHE A 14 19.04 -3.89 -39.81
CA PHE A 14 18.74 -3.48 -41.18
C PHE A 14 18.65 -1.95 -41.28
N LEU A 15 17.93 -1.28 -40.38
CA LEU A 15 17.78 0.18 -40.34
C LEU A 15 19.09 0.92 -40.05
N SER A 16 19.99 0.33 -39.24
CA SER A 16 21.31 0.92 -38.95
C SER A 16 22.34 0.67 -40.05
N ILE A 17 22.30 -0.48 -40.73
CA ILE A 17 23.24 -0.83 -41.83
C ILE A 17 22.93 -0.07 -43.12
N SER A 18 21.71 0.42 -43.31
CA SER A 18 21.28 1.12 -44.52
C SER A 18 21.30 2.65 -44.44
N GLY A 19 21.88 3.23 -43.37
CA GLY A 19 22.13 4.67 -43.29
C GLY A 19 20.89 5.54 -43.05
N PHE A 20 19.83 5.00 -42.42
CA PHE A 20 18.55 5.71 -42.23
C PHE A 20 18.50 6.68 -41.05
N TYR A 21 19.46 6.64 -40.12
CA TYR A 21 19.53 7.58 -38.99
C TYR A 21 20.65 8.61 -39.22
N SER A 22 20.31 9.89 -39.19
CA SER A 22 21.29 10.99 -39.39
C SER A 22 22.06 11.32 -38.13
N GLN A 23 21.44 11.14 -36.95
CA GLN A 23 22.03 11.41 -35.64
C GLN A 23 21.35 10.55 -34.57
N SER A 24 22.11 10.02 -33.62
CA SER A 24 21.58 9.28 -32.46
C SER A 24 22.36 9.58 -31.19
N PHE A 25 21.65 9.53 -30.05
CA PHE A 25 22.21 9.66 -28.71
C PHE A 25 21.71 8.52 -27.82
N SER A 26 22.59 8.01 -26.97
CA SER A 26 22.29 6.95 -26.02
C SER A 26 22.40 7.50 -24.60
N VAL A 27 21.34 7.33 -23.82
CA VAL A 27 21.29 7.69 -22.40
C VAL A 27 21.25 6.42 -21.58
N LYS A 28 22.23 6.24 -20.69
CA LYS A 28 22.21 5.11 -19.76
C LYS A 28 21.23 5.41 -18.63
N VAL A 29 20.19 4.60 -18.48
CA VAL A 29 19.15 4.84 -17.46
C VAL A 29 19.47 4.09 -16.18
N ASP A 30 19.85 2.82 -16.30
CA ASP A 30 20.31 1.97 -15.19
C ASP A 30 21.34 0.93 -15.69
N GLU A 31 21.67 -0.06 -14.87
CA GLU A 31 22.64 -1.10 -15.23
C GLU A 31 22.21 -1.97 -16.43
N ASN A 32 20.90 -2.09 -16.66
CA ASN A 32 20.29 -3.01 -17.63
C ASN A 32 19.62 -2.30 -18.81
N HIS A 33 19.39 -0.98 -18.74
CA HIS A 33 18.65 -0.24 -19.75
C HIS A 33 19.43 0.96 -20.29
N THR A 34 19.43 1.09 -21.61
CA THR A 34 19.96 2.24 -22.34
C THR A 34 18.90 2.72 -23.31
N ALA A 35 18.42 3.94 -23.11
CA ALA A 35 17.49 4.59 -24.02
C ALA A 35 18.27 5.19 -25.19
N VAL A 36 17.79 4.99 -26.41
CA VAL A 36 18.40 5.53 -27.62
C VAL A 36 17.41 6.44 -28.32
N PHE A 37 17.82 7.67 -28.57
CA PHE A 37 17.07 8.69 -29.29
C PHE A 37 17.72 8.92 -30.63
N SER A 38 16.94 8.84 -31.72
CA SER A 38 17.46 9.00 -33.07
C SER A 38 16.55 9.89 -33.92
N ILE A 39 17.15 10.67 -34.82
CA ILE A 39 16.42 11.43 -35.83
C ILE A 39 16.05 10.53 -37.00
N TYR A 40 14.79 10.63 -37.44
CA TYR A 40 14.32 9.99 -38.66
C TYR A 40 13.95 11.04 -39.71
N ASN A 41 14.65 11.02 -40.86
CA ASN A 41 14.54 12.06 -41.91
C ASN A 41 13.51 11.76 -43.00
N GLU A 42 12.95 10.54 -43.07
CA GLU A 42 11.92 10.14 -44.04
C GLU A 42 10.54 10.05 -43.37
N PRO A 43 9.42 10.19 -44.09
CA PRO A 43 8.10 9.93 -43.53
C PRO A 43 8.00 8.46 -43.11
N PHE A 44 7.67 8.19 -41.84
CA PHE A 44 7.49 6.83 -41.34
C PHE A 44 6.42 6.10 -42.18
N ALA A 45 6.77 4.97 -42.78
CA ALA A 45 5.80 4.17 -43.52
C ALA A 45 4.73 3.64 -42.54
N ALA A 46 3.45 3.73 -42.89
CA ALA A 46 2.32 3.29 -42.07
C ALA A 46 2.35 1.79 -41.68
N THR A 47 3.30 1.02 -42.21
CA THR A 47 3.53 -0.40 -41.95
C THR A 47 4.39 -0.68 -40.71
N ASP A 48 5.14 0.30 -40.20
CA ASP A 48 5.94 0.09 -39.00
C ASP A 48 5.12 0.39 -37.75
N SER A 49 4.88 -0.64 -36.94
CA SER A 49 4.17 -0.51 -35.67
C SER A 49 4.95 0.39 -34.71
N VAL A 50 4.62 1.69 -34.66
CA VAL A 50 5.17 2.67 -33.72
C VAL A 50 4.13 3.09 -32.69
N GLN A 51 4.61 3.39 -31.49
CA GLN A 51 3.81 4.03 -30.46
C GLN A 51 4.02 5.54 -30.50
N LEU A 52 3.00 6.28 -30.94
CA LEU A 52 3.04 7.73 -31.05
C LEU A 52 3.00 8.37 -29.64
N ILE A 53 3.91 9.30 -29.36
CA ILE A 53 3.94 10.11 -28.14
C ILE A 53 3.88 11.58 -28.54
N ASN A 54 2.88 12.30 -28.06
CA ASN A 54 2.63 13.71 -28.33
C ASN A 54 1.87 14.35 -27.16
N GLU A 55 1.58 15.65 -27.26
CA GLU A 55 0.85 16.36 -26.19
C GLU A 55 -0.60 15.87 -26.01
N GLN A 56 -1.23 15.33 -27.05
CA GLN A 56 -2.63 14.87 -26.99
C GLN A 56 -2.79 13.53 -26.27
N ASN A 57 -1.79 12.66 -26.37
CA ASN A 57 -1.76 11.36 -25.70
C ASN A 57 -0.80 11.34 -24.49
N ASN A 58 -0.40 12.52 -24.03
CA ASN A 58 0.40 12.71 -22.83
C ASN A 58 -0.30 12.08 -21.62
N GLY A 59 0.43 11.28 -20.86
CA GLY A 59 -0.05 10.49 -19.73
C GLY A 59 -0.47 9.06 -20.08
N ASN A 60 -0.46 8.67 -21.36
CA ASN A 60 -0.85 7.32 -21.78
C ASN A 60 0.15 6.24 -21.33
N LYS A 61 -0.34 5.01 -21.33
CA LYS A 61 0.43 3.81 -21.03
C LYS A 61 0.71 3.04 -22.33
N TYR A 62 1.96 2.66 -22.51
CA TYR A 62 2.48 2.04 -23.72
C TYR A 62 3.16 0.71 -23.39
N PHE A 63 3.20 -0.21 -24.35
CA PHE A 63 3.71 -1.56 -24.14
C PHE A 63 4.97 -1.82 -24.96
N THR A 64 6.08 -2.14 -24.31
CA THR A 64 7.37 -2.32 -24.98
C THR A 64 7.47 -3.64 -25.75
N ASP A 65 6.62 -4.63 -25.46
CA ASP A 65 6.56 -5.91 -26.19
C ASP A 65 5.83 -5.83 -27.54
N GLN A 66 4.97 -4.81 -27.73
CA GLN A 66 4.28 -4.57 -29.00
C GLN A 66 5.23 -3.96 -30.03
N THR A 67 6.02 -2.99 -29.60
CA THR A 67 7.06 -2.36 -30.41
C THR A 67 8.10 -1.69 -29.51
N PRO A 68 9.39 -1.77 -29.87
CA PRO A 68 10.43 -1.01 -29.19
C PRO A 68 10.49 0.45 -29.63
N TYR A 69 9.71 0.86 -30.64
CA TYR A 69 9.81 2.16 -31.29
C TYR A 69 8.73 3.14 -30.79
N PHE A 70 9.18 4.24 -30.20
CA PHE A 70 8.34 5.33 -29.72
C PHE A 70 8.58 6.58 -30.56
N LEU A 71 7.61 6.93 -31.40
CA LEU A 71 7.70 8.11 -32.26
C LEU A 71 7.26 9.33 -31.47
N ILE A 72 8.18 10.24 -31.19
CA ILE A 72 7.90 11.50 -30.54
C ILE A 72 7.47 12.51 -31.60
N SER A 73 6.18 12.83 -31.58
CA SER A 73 5.56 13.77 -32.51
C SER A 73 5.17 15.03 -31.76
N LEU A 74 5.79 16.13 -32.14
CA LEU A 74 5.45 17.48 -31.69
C LEU A 74 4.38 18.05 -32.63
N ASN A 75 3.71 19.13 -32.23
CA ASN A 75 2.58 19.65 -33.03
C ASN A 75 3.02 20.02 -34.47
N GLN A 76 2.09 20.04 -35.42
CA GLN A 76 2.42 20.37 -36.82
C GLN A 76 3.05 21.78 -36.98
N GLN A 77 2.69 22.73 -36.11
CA GLN A 77 3.28 24.08 -36.13
C GLN A 77 4.75 24.06 -35.72
N PHE A 78 5.15 23.16 -34.82
CA PHE A 78 6.52 22.95 -34.37
C PHE A 78 7.38 22.47 -35.53
N PHE A 79 6.95 21.42 -36.24
CA PHE A 79 7.68 20.90 -37.39
C PHE A 79 7.60 21.80 -38.64
N SER A 80 6.63 22.70 -38.72
CA SER A 80 6.53 23.69 -39.81
C SER A 80 7.26 25.00 -39.51
N ASN A 81 7.75 25.19 -38.29
CA ASN A 81 8.43 26.42 -37.89
C ASN A 81 9.87 26.41 -38.43
N LYS A 82 10.12 27.23 -39.46
CA LYS A 82 11.42 27.40 -40.09
C LYS A 82 12.44 28.14 -39.21
N GLU A 83 12.02 28.71 -38.08
CA GLU A 83 12.91 29.36 -37.13
C GLU A 83 13.62 28.37 -36.20
N ILE A 84 13.17 27.10 -36.14
CA ILE A 84 13.79 26.07 -35.32
C ILE A 84 15.09 25.61 -36.00
N GLN A 85 16.22 25.87 -35.35
CA GLN A 85 17.53 25.42 -35.80
C GLN A 85 17.97 24.12 -35.12
N ALA A 86 17.51 23.89 -33.88
CA ALA A 86 17.84 22.68 -33.14
C ALA A 86 16.71 22.29 -32.17
N ILE A 87 16.64 21.00 -31.87
CA ILE A 87 15.78 20.43 -30.82
C ILE A 87 16.68 19.87 -29.73
N SER A 88 16.57 20.40 -28.51
CA SER A 88 17.21 19.85 -27.32
C SER A 88 16.26 18.90 -26.60
N VAL A 89 16.74 17.71 -26.25
CA VAL A 89 16.04 16.69 -25.48
C VAL A 89 16.73 16.56 -24.13
N ASP A 90 15.93 16.56 -23.07
CA ASP A 90 16.32 16.29 -21.69
C ASP A 90 15.58 15.02 -21.23
N TYR A 91 16.35 14.00 -20.88
CA TYR A 91 15.86 12.70 -20.43
C TYR A 91 16.80 12.15 -19.36
N ASN A 92 16.23 11.76 -18.21
CA ASN A 92 16.95 11.23 -17.06
C ASN A 92 18.12 12.13 -16.56
N GLY A 93 17.99 13.45 -16.72
CA GLY A 93 19.02 14.43 -16.33
C GLY A 93 20.14 14.62 -17.34
N GLU A 94 20.15 13.87 -18.45
CA GLU A 94 21.06 14.08 -19.57
C GLU A 94 20.40 14.93 -20.65
N GLN A 95 21.12 15.96 -21.11
CA GLN A 95 20.65 16.87 -22.16
C GLN A 95 21.50 16.71 -23.42
N PHE A 96 20.85 16.52 -24.56
CA PHE A 96 21.48 16.44 -25.88
C PHE A 96 20.66 17.22 -26.91
N SER A 97 21.23 17.48 -28.09
CA SER A 97 20.58 18.30 -29.12
C SER A 97 20.73 17.69 -30.51
N PHE A 98 19.64 17.75 -31.26
CA PHE A 98 19.50 17.35 -32.64
C PHE A 98 19.43 18.60 -33.52
N GLU A 99 20.13 18.61 -34.65
CA GLU A 99 20.02 19.71 -35.61
C GLU A 99 18.71 19.64 -36.41
N GLY A 100 18.13 20.81 -36.69
CA GLY A 100 16.89 20.96 -37.43
C GLY A 100 15.64 20.68 -36.62
N ASN A 101 14.57 20.31 -37.32
CA ASN A 101 13.23 20.10 -36.77
C ASN A 101 12.68 18.70 -37.11
N ALA A 102 13.53 17.68 -37.10
CA ALA A 102 13.12 16.34 -37.51
C ALA A 102 12.41 15.55 -36.40
N GLN A 103 11.73 14.46 -36.78
CA GLN A 103 11.03 13.60 -35.83
C GLN A 103 12.02 12.73 -35.05
N ILE A 104 11.74 12.54 -33.76
CA ILE A 104 12.60 11.78 -32.85
C ILE A 104 11.96 10.44 -32.56
N ILE A 105 12.75 9.37 -32.63
CA ILE A 105 12.35 8.03 -32.21
C ILE A 105 13.15 7.66 -30.97
N ALA A 106 12.44 7.31 -29.91
CA ALA A 106 13.02 6.71 -28.73
C ALA A 106 12.89 5.19 -28.79
N THR A 107 13.94 4.47 -28.42
CA THR A 107 13.95 3.01 -28.23
C THR A 107 14.67 2.66 -26.94
N GLY A 108 14.48 1.44 -26.43
CA GLY A 108 15.17 1.01 -25.20
C GLY A 108 14.71 1.71 -23.91
N LEU A 109 13.54 2.38 -23.94
CA LEU A 109 12.95 2.98 -22.74
C LEU A 109 12.62 1.88 -21.72
N PRO A 110 13.10 1.98 -20.47
CA PRO A 110 12.79 1.00 -19.42
C PRO A 110 11.30 1.05 -19.04
N PRO A 111 10.74 0.01 -18.40
CA PRO A 111 9.39 0.08 -17.84
C PRO A 111 9.31 1.12 -16.71
N GLY A 112 8.13 1.72 -16.54
CA GLY A 112 7.86 2.73 -15.52
C GLY A 112 7.49 4.09 -16.09
N LYS A 113 7.44 5.11 -15.22
CA LYS A 113 7.15 6.48 -15.63
C LYS A 113 8.33 7.06 -16.39
N GLN A 114 8.05 7.63 -17.55
CA GLN A 114 9.01 8.32 -18.41
C GLN A 114 8.63 9.80 -18.46
N GLU A 115 9.64 10.67 -18.38
CA GLU A 115 9.51 12.10 -18.65
C GLU A 115 10.56 12.48 -19.70
N ILE A 116 10.09 13.00 -20.84
CA ILE A 116 10.94 13.54 -21.90
C ILE A 116 10.58 15.02 -22.05
N LYS A 117 11.56 15.89 -21.84
CA LYS A 117 11.40 17.32 -22.05
C LYS A 117 12.10 17.72 -23.34
N ILE A 118 11.37 18.40 -24.21
CA ILE A 118 11.86 18.81 -25.53
C ILE A 118 11.77 20.32 -25.66
N THR A 119 12.89 20.94 -26.03
CA THR A 119 13.02 22.38 -26.19
C THR A 119 13.47 22.69 -27.62
N ALA A 120 12.68 23.47 -28.35
CA ALA A 120 13.09 24.01 -29.65
C ALA A 120 13.85 25.31 -29.47
N ILE A 121 14.96 25.43 -30.20
CA ILE A 121 15.89 26.55 -30.12
C ILE A 121 16.03 27.18 -31.52
N ASN A 122 15.96 28.51 -31.58
CA ASN A 122 16.19 29.27 -32.80
C ASN A 122 17.66 29.65 -33.00
N SER A 123 17.96 30.38 -34.07
CA SER A 123 19.32 30.83 -34.39
C SER A 123 19.94 31.84 -33.42
N SER A 124 19.12 32.47 -32.58
CA SER A 124 19.59 33.36 -31.51
C SER A 124 19.77 32.62 -30.17
N MET A 125 19.72 31.28 -30.18
CA MET A 125 19.75 30.43 -28.98
C MET A 125 18.55 30.66 -28.04
N GLU A 126 17.47 31.23 -28.53
CA GLU A 126 16.25 31.45 -27.76
C GLU A 126 15.31 30.25 -27.86
N THR A 127 14.65 29.94 -26.75
CA THR A 127 13.63 28.89 -26.69
C THR A 127 12.36 29.37 -27.41
N VAL A 128 12.01 28.71 -28.51
CA VAL A 128 10.82 29.01 -29.33
C VAL A 128 9.70 27.97 -29.18
N GLY A 129 9.95 26.89 -28.45
CA GLY A 129 8.93 25.89 -28.12
C GLY A 129 9.38 24.95 -27.00
N LEU A 130 8.43 24.48 -26.20
CA LEU A 130 8.68 23.54 -25.10
C LEU A 130 7.56 22.51 -25.06
N ALA A 131 7.91 21.23 -25.10
CA ALA A 131 7.00 20.12 -24.85
C ALA A 131 7.50 19.29 -23.68
N ARG A 132 6.58 18.88 -22.79
CA ARG A 132 6.87 17.94 -21.70
C ARG A 132 5.98 16.71 -21.84
N LEU A 133 6.60 15.59 -22.18
CA LEU A 133 5.92 14.34 -22.46
C LEU A 133 6.15 13.39 -21.29
N ASN A 134 5.08 13.15 -20.53
CA ASN A 134 4.99 12.21 -19.42
C ASN A 134 4.18 11.00 -19.88
N PHE A 135 4.72 9.80 -19.77
CA PHE A 135 3.99 8.59 -20.13
C PHE A 135 4.50 7.40 -19.32
N THR A 136 3.84 6.26 -19.42
CA THR A 136 4.28 5.05 -18.72
C THR A 136 4.54 3.94 -19.73
N THR A 137 5.69 3.31 -19.63
CA THR A 137 6.05 2.10 -20.38
C THR A 137 5.80 0.87 -19.52
N ILE A 138 5.20 -0.16 -20.10
CA ILE A 138 4.87 -1.43 -19.45
C ILE A 138 5.53 -2.55 -20.25
N SER A 139 6.24 -3.44 -19.57
CA SER A 139 7.05 -4.47 -20.22
C SER A 139 6.26 -5.39 -21.13
N THR A 140 5.08 -5.82 -20.66
CA THR A 140 4.28 -6.87 -21.31
C THR A 140 2.83 -6.43 -21.43
N THR A 141 2.24 -6.71 -22.59
CA THR A 141 0.82 -6.49 -22.85
C THR A 141 -0.02 -7.53 -22.12
N PRO A 142 -0.98 -7.13 -21.26
CA PRO A 142 -1.90 -8.09 -20.64
C PRO A 142 -2.93 -8.61 -21.64
N LEU A 143 -3.42 -9.83 -21.42
CA LEU A 143 -4.49 -10.45 -22.19
C LEU A 143 -5.77 -9.58 -22.15
N PHE A 144 -6.10 -9.04 -20.98
CA PHE A 144 -7.24 -8.14 -20.81
C PHE A 144 -6.78 -6.74 -20.37
N LYS A 145 -7.08 -5.74 -21.21
CA LYS A 145 -6.88 -4.31 -20.92
C LYS A 145 -8.13 -3.63 -20.32
N ASN A 146 -9.26 -4.32 -20.23
CA ASN A 146 -10.51 -3.73 -19.74
C ASN A 146 -10.62 -3.86 -18.21
N ASP A 147 -10.72 -2.72 -17.51
CA ASP A 147 -10.85 -2.69 -16.05
C ASP A 147 -12.09 -3.41 -15.52
N ALA A 148 -13.19 -3.47 -16.28
CA ALA A 148 -14.38 -4.23 -15.91
C ALA A 148 -14.12 -5.74 -15.88
N ILE A 149 -13.27 -6.24 -16.77
CA ILE A 149 -12.85 -7.65 -16.77
C ILE A 149 -11.92 -7.89 -15.57
N ALA A 150 -10.96 -7.00 -15.35
CA ALA A 150 -10.02 -7.11 -14.24
C ALA A 150 -10.74 -7.12 -12.89
N ILE A 151 -11.66 -6.19 -12.63
CA ILE A 151 -12.40 -6.16 -11.36
C ILE A 151 -13.32 -7.39 -11.20
N GLY A 152 -13.87 -7.91 -12.31
CA GLY A 152 -14.62 -9.17 -12.31
C GLY A 152 -13.79 -10.34 -11.80
N PHE A 153 -12.55 -10.49 -12.27
CA PHE A 153 -11.62 -11.50 -11.75
C PHE A 153 -11.29 -11.28 -10.28
N LEU A 154 -10.99 -10.04 -9.88
CA LEU A 154 -10.61 -9.75 -8.49
C LEU A 154 -11.76 -10.06 -7.51
N LEU A 155 -12.98 -9.62 -7.81
CA LEU A 155 -14.15 -9.90 -6.97
C LEU A 155 -14.51 -11.39 -6.96
N LEU A 156 -14.36 -12.09 -8.08
CA LEU A 156 -14.54 -13.54 -8.12
C LEU A 156 -13.52 -14.26 -7.23
N LEU A 157 -12.24 -13.88 -7.28
CA LEU A 157 -11.21 -14.44 -6.40
C LEU A 157 -11.53 -14.18 -4.93
N LEU A 158 -11.88 -12.94 -4.56
CA LEU A 158 -12.30 -12.63 -3.20
C LEU A 158 -13.49 -13.49 -2.76
N ALA A 159 -14.52 -13.59 -3.59
CA ALA A 159 -15.69 -14.42 -3.30
C ALA A 159 -15.31 -15.90 -3.09
N LEU A 160 -14.44 -16.46 -3.94
CA LEU A 160 -13.97 -17.84 -3.82
C LEU A 160 -13.13 -18.06 -2.55
N ILE A 161 -12.22 -17.14 -2.23
CA ILE A 161 -11.39 -17.21 -1.02
C ILE A 161 -12.29 -17.22 0.22
N PHE A 162 -13.19 -16.25 0.36
CA PHE A 162 -14.07 -16.15 1.53
C PHE A 162 -15.12 -17.27 1.59
N TYR A 163 -15.58 -17.76 0.44
CA TYR A 163 -16.47 -18.92 0.41
C TYR A 163 -15.75 -20.16 0.91
N THR A 164 -14.57 -20.47 0.35
CA THR A 164 -13.79 -21.66 0.73
C THR A 164 -13.24 -21.59 2.15
N SER A 165 -12.90 -20.41 2.66
CA SER A 165 -12.44 -20.24 4.05
C SER A 165 -13.48 -20.63 5.10
N ASN A 166 -14.76 -20.62 4.72
CA ASN A 166 -15.87 -21.04 5.59
C ASN A 166 -16.25 -22.51 5.40
N LEU A 167 -15.65 -23.23 4.44
CA LEU A 167 -15.92 -24.64 4.20
C LEU A 167 -15.06 -25.52 5.12
N LYS A 168 -15.70 -26.47 5.81
CA LYS A 168 -15.01 -27.44 6.68
C LYS A 168 -13.94 -28.25 5.94
N SER A 169 -14.15 -28.56 4.66
CA SER A 169 -13.20 -29.30 3.81
C SER A 169 -11.87 -28.57 3.58
N PHE A 170 -11.87 -27.24 3.66
CA PHE A 170 -10.68 -26.41 3.44
C PHE A 170 -10.04 -25.91 4.76
N ALA A 171 -10.60 -26.27 5.92
CA ALA A 171 -10.09 -25.81 7.21
C ALA A 171 -8.62 -26.16 7.45
N GLY A 172 -8.17 -27.33 6.97
CA GLY A 172 -6.77 -27.76 7.05
C GLY A 172 -5.82 -26.86 6.25
N PHE A 173 -6.25 -26.38 5.08
CA PHE A 173 -5.46 -25.46 4.25
C PHE A 173 -5.38 -24.07 4.88
N TYR A 174 -6.54 -23.51 5.26
CA TYR A 174 -6.61 -22.17 5.87
C TYR A 174 -6.00 -22.09 7.28
N LYS A 175 -5.72 -23.24 7.92
CA LYS A 175 -4.91 -23.31 9.13
C LYS A 175 -3.46 -22.84 8.89
N PHE A 176 -2.92 -23.10 7.71
CA PHE A 176 -1.53 -22.75 7.36
C PHE A 176 -1.44 -21.53 6.44
N VAL A 177 -2.43 -21.33 5.56
CA VAL A 177 -2.45 -20.25 4.58
C VAL A 177 -3.62 -19.30 4.90
N PRO A 178 -3.36 -18.13 5.49
CA PRO A 178 -4.42 -17.17 5.83
C PRO A 178 -5.12 -16.63 4.59
N ALA A 179 -6.44 -16.40 4.71
CA ALA A 179 -7.24 -15.84 3.62
C ALA A 179 -6.72 -14.49 3.12
N LEU A 180 -6.24 -13.63 4.03
CA LEU A 180 -5.66 -12.33 3.67
C LEU A 180 -4.44 -12.48 2.75
N LEU A 181 -3.58 -13.47 3.01
CA LEU A 181 -2.42 -13.76 2.17
C LEU A 181 -2.88 -14.13 0.75
N LEU A 182 -3.91 -14.96 0.60
CA LEU A 182 -4.45 -15.33 -0.71
C LEU A 182 -5.05 -14.15 -1.46
N CYS A 183 -5.67 -13.20 -0.76
CA CYS A 183 -6.23 -11.99 -1.35
C CYS A 183 -5.15 -11.13 -2.03
N TYR A 184 -3.89 -11.26 -1.61
CA TYR A 184 -2.73 -10.62 -2.22
C TYR A 184 -2.11 -11.48 -3.32
N PHE A 185 -1.85 -12.76 -3.03
CA PHE A 185 -1.09 -13.65 -3.90
C PHE A 185 -1.85 -14.10 -5.15
N LEU A 186 -3.15 -14.39 -5.07
CA LEU A 186 -3.90 -14.86 -6.25
C LEU A 186 -4.04 -13.77 -7.32
N PRO A 187 -4.33 -12.49 -7.00
CA PRO A 187 -4.22 -11.41 -7.97
C PRO A 187 -2.81 -11.23 -8.54
N ALA A 188 -1.77 -11.46 -7.75
CA ALA A 188 -0.38 -11.40 -8.21
C ALA A 188 -0.08 -12.47 -9.27
N LEU A 189 -0.69 -13.66 -9.17
CA LEU A 189 -0.60 -14.69 -10.20
C LEU A 189 -1.28 -14.24 -11.51
N LEU A 190 -2.44 -13.58 -11.44
CA LEU A 190 -3.09 -13.04 -12.64
C LEU A 190 -2.20 -12.00 -13.35
N ASN A 191 -1.48 -11.18 -12.59
CA ASN A 191 -0.51 -10.24 -13.13
C ASN A 191 0.73 -10.96 -13.70
N SER A 192 1.29 -11.93 -12.98
CA SER A 192 2.48 -12.68 -13.39
C SER A 192 2.26 -13.51 -14.66
N PHE A 193 1.04 -14.03 -14.84
CA PHE A 193 0.64 -14.72 -16.07
C PHE A 193 0.18 -13.76 -17.18
N ASN A 194 0.31 -12.44 -16.99
CA ASN A 194 -0.12 -11.40 -17.91
C ASN A 194 -1.61 -11.51 -18.30
N ILE A 195 -2.46 -12.04 -17.42
CA ILE A 195 -3.92 -12.09 -17.65
C ILE A 195 -4.50 -10.68 -17.50
N ILE A 196 -4.08 -9.99 -16.45
CA ILE A 196 -4.37 -8.56 -16.18
C ILE A 196 -3.04 -7.85 -15.89
N SER A 197 -3.04 -6.52 -15.90
CA SER A 197 -1.87 -5.73 -15.47
C SER A 197 -2.29 -4.73 -14.41
N GLY A 198 -1.68 -4.81 -13.23
CA GLY A 198 -1.85 -3.80 -12.19
C GLY A 198 -1.37 -2.42 -12.68
N GLU A 199 -0.22 -2.39 -13.36
CA GLU A 199 0.36 -1.16 -13.91
C GLU A 199 -0.53 -0.48 -14.95
N TYR A 200 -1.22 -1.26 -15.78
CA TYR A 200 -2.15 -0.72 -16.78
C TYR A 200 -3.49 -0.29 -16.17
N SER A 201 -4.02 -1.07 -15.23
CA SER A 201 -5.35 -0.86 -14.64
C SER A 201 -5.48 0.42 -13.82
N GLN A 202 -6.67 1.00 -13.73
CA GLN A 202 -7.00 2.10 -12.80
C GLN A 202 -7.57 1.60 -11.47
N LEU A 203 -7.73 0.29 -11.29
CA LEU A 203 -8.37 -0.28 -10.10
C LEU A 203 -7.60 0.01 -8.82
N TYR A 204 -6.27 0.06 -8.87
CA TYR A 204 -5.47 0.46 -7.72
C TYR A 204 -5.74 1.91 -7.33
N TYR A 205 -5.78 2.83 -8.30
CA TYR A 205 -6.09 4.25 -8.06
C TYR A 205 -7.48 4.41 -7.43
N ILE A 206 -8.51 3.80 -8.02
CA ILE A 206 -9.88 3.86 -7.51
C ILE A 206 -9.95 3.29 -6.09
N SER A 207 -9.35 2.13 -5.86
CA SER A 207 -9.44 1.48 -4.56
C SER A 207 -8.70 2.26 -3.47
N SER A 208 -7.55 2.82 -3.77
CA SER A 208 -6.72 3.52 -2.78
C SER A 208 -7.18 4.96 -2.52
N ARG A 209 -7.73 5.67 -3.51
CA ARG A 209 -8.13 7.09 -3.37
C ARG A 209 -9.60 7.26 -2.98
N TYR A 210 -10.45 6.25 -3.24
CA TYR A 210 -11.88 6.31 -2.97
C TYR A 210 -12.31 5.28 -1.93
N LEU A 211 -11.96 4.01 -2.12
CA LEU A 211 -12.41 2.93 -1.24
C LEU A 211 -11.65 2.89 0.09
N LEU A 212 -10.34 3.20 0.11
CA LEU A 212 -9.57 3.25 1.36
C LEU A 212 -10.11 4.33 2.31
N PRO A 213 -10.25 5.61 1.92
CA PRO A 213 -10.76 6.62 2.85
C PRO A 213 -12.20 6.32 3.28
N ALA A 214 -13.06 5.82 2.38
CA ALA A 214 -14.41 5.40 2.73
C ALA A 214 -14.41 4.22 3.72
N SER A 215 -13.51 3.25 3.55
CA SER A 215 -13.37 2.15 4.50
C SER A 215 -12.93 2.63 5.87
N LEU A 216 -11.98 3.57 5.97
CA LEU A 216 -11.56 4.15 7.24
C LEU A 216 -12.70 4.89 7.94
N VAL A 217 -13.50 5.68 7.21
CA VAL A 217 -14.69 6.33 7.78
C VAL A 217 -15.64 5.29 8.38
N LEU A 218 -15.96 4.23 7.62
CA LEU A 218 -16.90 3.19 8.05
C LEU A 218 -16.37 2.30 9.18
N LEU A 219 -15.09 1.96 9.14
CA LEU A 219 -14.44 1.21 10.21
C LEU A 219 -14.38 2.04 11.49
N CYS A 220 -14.07 3.34 11.41
CA CYS A 220 -14.05 4.23 12.56
C CYS A 220 -15.46 4.59 13.06
N LEU A 221 -16.49 4.57 12.20
CA LEU A 221 -17.88 4.75 12.62
C LEU A 221 -18.32 3.72 13.66
N SER A 222 -17.74 2.50 13.60
CA SER A 222 -18.01 1.41 14.54
C SER A 222 -17.40 1.62 15.93
N ILE A 223 -16.54 2.64 16.11
CA ILE A 223 -15.90 2.92 17.39
C ILE A 223 -16.95 3.25 18.44
N ASP A 224 -16.89 2.53 19.56
CA ASP A 224 -17.70 2.82 20.73
C ASP A 224 -16.80 3.16 21.91
N LEU A 225 -16.40 4.44 22.03
CA LEU A 225 -15.53 4.85 23.13
C LEU A 225 -16.18 4.59 24.50
N LYS A 226 -17.51 4.67 24.62
CA LYS A 226 -18.18 4.41 25.90
C LYS A 226 -18.04 2.93 26.27
N GLU A 227 -18.24 2.02 25.34
CA GLU A 227 -18.09 0.58 25.57
C GLU A 227 -16.63 0.16 25.73
N ILE A 228 -15.71 0.76 24.97
CA ILE A 228 -14.27 0.55 25.11
C ILE A 228 -13.80 0.96 26.51
N ILE A 229 -14.25 2.11 27.03
CA ILE A 229 -13.91 2.55 28.40
C ILE A 229 -14.49 1.59 29.45
N LYS A 230 -15.69 1.03 29.22
CA LYS A 230 -16.32 0.05 30.13
C LYS A 230 -15.56 -1.28 30.22
N LEU A 231 -14.64 -1.58 29.30
CA LEU A 231 -13.73 -2.73 29.40
C LEU A 231 -12.76 -2.60 30.60
N GLY A 232 -12.59 -1.38 31.11
CA GLY A 232 -11.79 -1.07 32.27
C GLY A 232 -10.36 -0.64 31.92
N PRO A 233 -9.67 0.02 32.88
CA PRO A 233 -8.38 0.66 32.62
C PRO A 233 -7.28 -0.33 32.24
N LYS A 234 -7.33 -1.57 32.76
CA LYS A 234 -6.33 -2.60 32.43
C LYS A 234 -6.34 -2.97 30.94
N ALA A 235 -7.52 -3.05 30.32
CA ALA A 235 -7.64 -3.33 28.88
C ALA A 235 -7.00 -2.21 28.05
N LEU A 236 -7.32 -0.95 28.38
CA LEU A 236 -6.81 0.22 27.67
C LEU A 236 -5.30 0.40 27.86
N ILE A 237 -4.80 0.26 29.09
CA ILE A 237 -3.36 0.35 29.38
C ILE A 237 -2.61 -0.73 28.60
N MET A 238 -3.09 -1.97 28.57
CA MET A 238 -2.43 -3.04 27.82
C MET A 238 -2.46 -2.81 26.30
N PHE A 239 -3.56 -2.30 25.76
CA PHE A 239 -3.64 -1.93 24.34
C PHE A 239 -2.64 -0.81 23.99
N PHE A 240 -2.65 0.30 24.73
CA PHE A 240 -1.71 1.40 24.46
C PHE A 240 -0.26 1.02 24.75
N ALA A 241 0.00 0.17 25.74
CA ALA A 241 1.31 -0.42 25.94
C ALA A 241 1.74 -1.27 24.73
N GLY A 242 0.81 -2.01 24.12
CA GLY A 242 1.06 -2.71 22.86
C GLY A 242 1.42 -1.76 21.74
N THR A 243 0.63 -0.69 21.55
CA THR A 243 0.94 0.37 20.57
C THR A 243 2.33 0.95 20.78
N ILE A 244 2.67 1.33 22.02
CA ILE A 244 3.99 1.88 22.35
C ILE A 244 5.08 0.85 22.10
N GLY A 245 4.87 -0.41 22.48
CA GLY A 245 5.77 -1.52 22.23
C GLY A 245 6.10 -1.70 20.74
N ILE A 246 5.13 -1.55 19.85
CA ILE A 246 5.36 -1.55 18.40
C ILE A 246 6.12 -0.29 17.97
N VAL A 247 5.72 0.90 18.44
CA VAL A 247 6.34 2.19 18.05
C VAL A 247 7.82 2.25 18.43
N ILE A 248 8.19 1.76 19.61
CA ILE A 248 9.58 1.73 20.06
C ILE A 248 10.33 0.50 19.54
N GLY A 249 9.64 -0.63 19.41
CA GLY A 249 10.25 -1.89 19.03
C GLY A 249 10.78 -1.90 17.60
N GLY A 250 10.15 -1.18 16.68
CA GLY A 250 10.57 -1.11 15.28
C GLY A 250 11.93 -0.43 15.12
N PRO A 251 12.09 0.80 15.60
CA PRO A 251 13.37 1.49 15.67
C PRO A 251 14.47 0.67 16.37
N ILE A 252 14.17 0.06 17.51
CA ILE A 252 15.16 -0.74 18.25
C ILE A 252 15.55 -2.01 17.47
N ALA A 253 14.59 -2.72 16.87
CA ALA A 253 14.88 -3.90 16.06
C ALA A 253 15.72 -3.55 14.83
N LEU A 254 15.39 -2.45 14.16
CA LEU A 254 16.15 -1.93 13.03
C LEU A 254 17.58 -1.57 13.45
N LEU A 255 17.76 -0.86 14.56
CA LEU A 255 19.07 -0.52 15.12
C LEU A 255 19.91 -1.75 15.45
N ILE A 256 19.32 -2.77 16.08
CA ILE A 256 20.03 -4.00 16.45
C ILE A 256 20.51 -4.71 15.19
N VAL A 257 19.65 -4.89 14.20
CA VAL A 257 20.00 -5.60 12.96
C VAL A 257 20.99 -4.79 12.13
N SER A 258 20.82 -3.48 12.01
CA SER A 258 21.74 -2.62 11.26
C SER A 258 23.14 -2.58 11.91
N SER A 259 23.23 -2.65 13.24
CA SER A 259 24.50 -2.63 13.96
C SER A 259 25.23 -3.97 13.96
N LEU A 260 24.50 -5.07 14.14
CA LEU A 260 25.10 -6.41 14.26
C LEU A 260 25.30 -7.10 12.90
N PHE A 261 24.43 -6.81 11.94
CA PHE A 261 24.41 -7.45 10.63
C PHE A 261 24.16 -6.43 9.50
N PRO A 262 25.02 -5.40 9.35
CA PRO A 262 24.84 -4.35 8.34
C PRO A 262 24.78 -4.91 6.91
N GLU A 263 25.55 -5.96 6.63
CA GLU A 263 25.58 -6.62 5.33
C GLU A 263 24.24 -7.23 4.92
N TRP A 264 23.38 -7.55 5.90
CA TRP A 264 22.08 -8.16 5.60
C TRP A 264 21.09 -7.17 5.01
N LEU A 265 21.23 -5.87 5.29
CA LEU A 265 20.29 -4.83 4.82
C LEU A 265 20.40 -4.57 3.30
N GLY A 266 21.53 -4.96 2.68
CA GLY A 266 21.74 -4.91 1.23
C GLY A 266 21.59 -3.52 0.60
N ALA A 267 21.33 -3.49 -0.71
CA ALA A 267 21.15 -2.25 -1.48
C ALA A 267 19.86 -1.47 -1.10
N ASP A 268 18.88 -2.15 -0.49
CA ASP A 268 17.60 -1.57 -0.06
C ASP A 268 17.65 -0.88 1.32
N ALA A 269 18.81 -0.87 1.98
CA ALA A 269 18.97 -0.40 3.36
C ALA A 269 18.34 0.98 3.59
N ALA A 270 18.54 1.92 2.66
CA ALA A 270 18.03 3.29 2.72
C ALA A 270 16.49 3.39 2.67
N GLN A 271 15.81 2.37 2.14
CA GLN A 271 14.36 2.36 1.94
C GLN A 271 13.63 1.33 2.81
N VAL A 272 14.36 0.45 3.52
CA VAL A 272 13.77 -0.65 4.30
C VAL A 272 12.76 -0.14 5.34
N TRP A 273 13.02 1.03 5.93
CA TRP A 273 12.14 1.69 6.89
C TRP A 273 10.76 2.01 6.31
N ARG A 274 10.65 2.31 5.00
CA ARG A 274 9.38 2.54 4.29
C ARG A 274 8.56 1.27 4.23
N GLY A 275 9.21 0.12 4.12
CA GLY A 275 8.57 -1.18 4.21
C GLY A 275 8.12 -1.50 5.63
N LEU A 276 9.01 -1.33 6.62
CA LEU A 276 8.70 -1.55 8.04
C LEU A 276 7.59 -0.61 8.55
N ALA A 277 7.47 0.59 8.01
CA ALA A 277 6.38 1.51 8.28
C ALA A 277 5.00 0.89 7.97
N THR A 278 4.91 0.08 6.91
CA THR A 278 3.69 -0.65 6.56
C THR A 278 3.38 -1.77 7.57
N VAL A 279 4.41 -2.45 8.08
CA VAL A 279 4.28 -3.46 9.14
C VAL A 279 3.81 -2.80 10.44
N ALA A 280 4.35 -1.64 10.83
CA ALA A 280 3.85 -0.87 11.97
C ALA A 280 2.37 -0.49 11.79
N GLY A 281 1.97 -0.07 10.58
CA GLY A 281 0.56 0.22 10.26
C GLY A 281 -0.34 -0.98 10.50
N SER A 282 0.08 -2.16 10.03
CA SER A 282 -0.63 -3.42 10.24
C SER A 282 -0.70 -3.78 11.72
N TRP A 283 0.44 -3.72 12.42
CA TRP A 283 0.56 -4.16 13.80
C TRP A 283 0.04 -3.19 14.85
N ILE A 284 -0.51 -2.04 14.46
CA ILE A 284 -1.19 -1.13 15.39
C ILE A 284 -2.67 -1.00 15.05
N GLY A 285 -3.05 -1.02 13.77
CA GLY A 285 -4.46 -0.88 13.38
C GLY A 285 -4.86 -1.58 12.09
N GLY A 286 -4.17 -2.66 11.73
CA GLY A 286 -4.57 -3.60 10.69
C GLY A 286 -4.38 -3.11 9.24
N GLY A 287 -4.93 -3.88 8.31
CA GLY A 287 -4.67 -3.75 6.86
C GLY A 287 -5.02 -2.37 6.26
N ALA A 288 -6.02 -1.67 6.79
CA ALA A 288 -6.34 -0.31 6.35
C ALA A 288 -5.19 0.66 6.66
N ASN A 289 -4.64 0.57 7.88
CA ASN A 289 -3.52 1.40 8.31
C ASN A 289 -2.21 0.97 7.64
N GLN A 290 -1.97 -0.33 7.45
CA GLN A 290 -0.87 -0.82 6.61
C GLN A 290 -0.90 -0.21 5.21
N THR A 291 -2.08 -0.20 4.58
CA THR A 291 -2.22 0.34 3.23
C THR A 291 -2.06 1.86 3.21
N ALA A 292 -2.59 2.56 4.21
CA ALA A 292 -2.33 4.00 4.35
C ALA A 292 -0.83 4.30 4.44
N MET A 293 -0.08 3.52 5.22
CA MET A 293 1.37 3.68 5.37
C MET A 293 2.13 3.40 4.06
N LYS A 294 1.70 2.41 3.27
CA LYS A 294 2.26 2.15 1.91
C LYS A 294 2.20 3.41 1.04
N GLU A 295 1.09 4.12 1.11
CA GLU A 295 0.84 5.29 0.27
C GLU A 295 1.50 6.56 0.79
N ILE A 296 1.43 6.80 2.11
CA ILE A 296 2.04 7.97 2.76
C ILE A 296 3.55 7.99 2.51
N PHE A 297 4.19 6.83 2.61
CA PHE A 297 5.62 6.69 2.44
C PHE A 297 6.02 6.20 1.06
N GLU A 298 5.09 6.06 0.11
CA GLU A 298 5.33 5.59 -1.26
C GLU A 298 6.23 4.34 -1.30
N THR A 299 5.89 3.35 -0.46
CA THR A 299 6.66 2.12 -0.31
C THR A 299 6.69 1.37 -1.66
N PRO A 300 7.86 1.06 -2.21
CA PRO A 300 7.97 0.32 -3.47
C PRO A 300 7.20 -0.99 -3.42
N ASN A 301 6.56 -1.38 -4.53
CA ASN A 301 5.72 -2.59 -4.54
C ASN A 301 6.50 -3.86 -4.20
N ALA A 302 7.73 -4.02 -4.68
CA ALA A 302 8.58 -5.15 -4.34
C ALA A 302 8.88 -5.22 -2.82
N LEU A 303 9.17 -4.08 -2.20
CA LEU A 303 9.37 -4.00 -0.75
C LEU A 303 8.08 -4.26 0.02
N PHE A 304 6.95 -3.72 -0.44
CA PHE A 304 5.63 -3.98 0.15
C PHE A 304 5.25 -5.46 0.09
N SER A 305 5.51 -6.14 -1.03
CA SER A 305 5.31 -7.59 -1.17
C SER A 305 6.05 -8.38 -0.10
N LYS A 306 7.34 -8.08 0.10
CA LYS A 306 8.16 -8.72 1.15
C LYS A 306 7.56 -8.49 2.53
N MET A 307 7.11 -7.25 2.80
CA MET A 307 6.57 -6.85 4.11
C MET A 307 5.22 -7.47 4.44
N ILE A 308 4.33 -7.72 3.47
CA ILE A 308 3.08 -8.45 3.69
C ILE A 308 3.37 -9.85 4.25
N VAL A 309 4.37 -10.54 3.70
CA VAL A 309 4.69 -11.90 4.13
C VAL A 309 5.29 -11.89 5.54
N VAL A 310 6.19 -10.94 5.82
CA VAL A 310 6.73 -10.74 7.18
C VAL A 310 5.62 -10.45 8.16
N ASP A 311 4.73 -9.50 7.85
CA ASP A 311 3.58 -9.13 8.66
C ASP A 311 2.72 -10.36 9.01
N VAL A 312 2.21 -11.05 7.99
CA VAL A 312 1.30 -12.18 8.19
C VAL A 312 1.97 -13.34 8.94
N LEU A 313 3.20 -13.71 8.59
CA LEU A 313 3.86 -14.86 9.20
C LEU A 313 4.28 -14.58 10.66
N VAL A 314 4.90 -13.43 10.93
CA VAL A 314 5.33 -13.07 12.28
C VAL A 314 4.11 -12.87 13.20
N ALA A 315 3.05 -12.20 12.71
CA ALA A 315 1.81 -12.03 13.48
C ALA A 315 1.14 -13.37 13.80
N ASN A 316 1.17 -14.35 12.90
CA ASN A 316 0.60 -15.68 13.14
C ASN A 316 1.42 -16.51 14.12
N VAL A 317 2.75 -16.45 14.06
CA VAL A 317 3.62 -17.09 15.06
C VAL A 317 3.33 -16.50 16.44
N TRP A 318 3.21 -15.18 16.54
CA TRP A 318 2.85 -14.51 17.79
C TRP A 318 1.46 -14.90 18.29
N MET A 319 0.46 -14.94 17.40
CA MET A 319 -0.88 -15.40 17.73
C MET A 319 -0.86 -16.83 18.29
N ALA A 320 -0.06 -17.74 17.72
CA ALA A 320 0.09 -19.09 18.24
C ALA A 320 0.66 -19.08 19.68
N CYS A 321 1.64 -18.22 19.98
CA CYS A 321 2.15 -18.02 21.33
C CYS A 321 1.06 -17.51 22.30
N LEU A 322 0.23 -16.56 21.87
CA LEU A 322 -0.88 -16.02 22.67
C LEU A 322 -1.96 -17.09 22.93
N LEU A 323 -2.33 -17.89 21.92
CA LEU A 323 -3.29 -18.97 22.06
C LEU A 323 -2.78 -20.08 22.99
N TYR A 324 -1.51 -20.43 22.90
CA TYR A 324 -0.88 -21.32 23.87
C TYR A 324 -0.96 -20.74 25.28
N GLY A 325 -0.61 -19.46 25.44
CA GLY A 325 -0.73 -18.74 26.71
C GLY A 325 -2.16 -18.72 27.27
N ALA A 326 -3.17 -18.59 26.41
CA ALA A 326 -4.57 -18.64 26.80
C ALA A 326 -4.94 -20.00 27.42
N GLY A 327 -4.38 -21.10 26.90
CA GLY A 327 -4.56 -22.45 27.45
C GLY A 327 -3.93 -22.66 28.83
N ILE A 328 -2.89 -21.89 29.18
CA ILE A 328 -2.20 -21.95 30.49
C ILE A 328 -2.42 -20.69 31.35
N ASN A 329 -3.51 -19.95 31.10
CA ASN A 329 -3.74 -18.63 31.70
C ASN A 329 -3.67 -18.62 33.24
N SER A 330 -4.21 -19.64 33.91
CA SER A 330 -4.23 -19.74 35.39
C SER A 330 -2.82 -19.71 35.98
N SER A 331 -1.88 -20.43 35.36
CA SER A 331 -0.48 -20.45 35.77
C SER A 331 0.19 -19.09 35.54
N ILE A 332 -0.12 -18.42 34.42
CA ILE A 332 0.42 -17.09 34.11
C ILE A 332 -0.15 -16.05 35.08
N ASN A 333 -1.45 -16.05 35.32
CA ASN A 333 -2.12 -15.10 36.21
C ASN A 333 -1.63 -15.22 37.66
N LYS A 334 -1.37 -16.44 38.15
CA LYS A 334 -0.73 -16.66 39.45
C LYS A 334 0.66 -16.02 39.53
N ARG A 335 1.48 -16.12 38.47
CA ARG A 335 2.81 -15.48 38.40
C ARG A 335 2.69 -13.95 38.32
N LEU A 336 1.71 -13.44 37.58
CA LEU A 336 1.42 -12.01 37.47
C LEU A 336 0.71 -11.42 38.70
N LYS A 337 0.29 -12.25 39.66
CA LYS A 337 -0.56 -11.87 40.81
C LYS A 337 -1.83 -11.11 40.35
N ALA A 338 -2.39 -11.55 39.23
CA ALA A 338 -3.54 -10.93 38.60
C ALA A 338 -4.86 -11.38 39.23
N ASP A 339 -5.86 -10.50 39.20
CA ASP A 339 -7.23 -10.78 39.64
C ASP A 339 -8.10 -11.15 38.44
N ASP A 340 -8.54 -12.41 38.42
CA ASP A 340 -9.31 -13.00 37.31
C ASP A 340 -10.83 -12.73 37.42
N THR A 341 -11.31 -12.24 38.57
CA THR A 341 -12.74 -11.94 38.77
C THR A 341 -13.25 -10.84 37.83
N ALA A 342 -12.35 -9.93 37.43
CA ALA A 342 -12.63 -8.87 36.46
C ALA A 342 -13.06 -9.40 35.08
N ILE A 343 -12.67 -10.62 34.70
CA ILE A 343 -13.02 -11.23 33.41
C ILE A 343 -14.44 -11.81 33.44
N GLU A 344 -14.87 -12.39 34.56
CA GLU A 344 -16.20 -13.00 34.68
C GLU A 344 -17.33 -11.97 34.54
N GLY A 345 -17.17 -10.79 35.15
CA GLY A 345 -18.13 -9.69 34.99
C GLY A 345 -18.19 -9.14 33.55
N LEU A 346 -17.10 -9.28 32.79
CA LEU A 346 -17.03 -8.88 31.39
C LEU A 346 -17.78 -9.87 30.48
N LYS A 347 -17.69 -11.18 30.76
CA LYS A 347 -18.36 -12.23 29.98
C LYS A 347 -19.87 -12.04 29.91
N ILE A 348 -20.51 -11.70 31.03
CA ILE A 348 -21.96 -11.51 31.13
C ILE A 348 -22.39 -10.28 30.31
N LYS A 349 -21.72 -9.15 30.51
CA LYS A 349 -22.01 -7.89 29.80
C LYS A 349 -21.87 -8.01 28.29
N MET A 350 -20.85 -8.72 27.80
CA MET A 350 -20.60 -8.85 26.36
C MET A 350 -21.61 -9.75 25.64
N LYS A 351 -22.18 -10.73 26.33
CA LYS A 351 -23.22 -11.61 25.76
C LYS A 351 -24.51 -10.83 25.44
N GLU A 352 -24.86 -9.86 26.28
CA GLU A 352 -26.04 -8.99 26.10
C GLU A 352 -25.77 -7.87 25.07
N PHE A 353 -24.54 -7.38 25.01
CA PHE A 353 -24.15 -6.33 24.07
C PHE A 353 -24.35 -6.80 22.61
N VAL A 354 -23.75 -7.92 22.20
CA VAL A 354 -23.78 -8.38 20.79
C VAL A 354 -25.18 -8.63 20.25
N SER A 355 -26.06 -9.22 21.06
CA SER A 355 -27.44 -9.52 20.66
C SER A 355 -28.28 -8.26 20.48
N SER A 356 -27.93 -7.16 21.16
CA SER A 356 -28.69 -5.91 21.14
C SER A 356 -28.43 -5.01 19.92
N ILE A 357 -27.32 -5.20 19.20
CA ILE A 357 -26.86 -4.26 18.16
C ILE A 357 -27.09 -4.81 16.75
N SER A 358 -26.97 -6.12 16.56
CA SER A 358 -27.03 -6.71 15.22
C SER A 358 -28.46 -6.76 14.69
N ARG A 359 -28.68 -6.21 13.48
CA ARG A 359 -29.96 -6.32 12.77
C ARG A 359 -29.76 -6.68 11.31
N ILE A 360 -30.82 -7.22 10.69
CA ILE A 360 -30.82 -7.51 9.25
C ILE A 360 -30.83 -6.17 8.48
N PRO A 361 -29.85 -5.90 7.60
CA PRO A 361 -29.80 -4.66 6.86
C PRO A 361 -30.91 -4.60 5.80
N THR A 362 -31.56 -3.45 5.71
CA THR A 362 -32.44 -3.11 4.59
C THR A 362 -31.63 -2.48 3.45
N THR A 363 -32.20 -2.41 2.24
CA THR A 363 -31.59 -1.65 1.13
C THR A 363 -31.32 -0.19 1.52
N SER A 364 -32.22 0.42 2.30
CA SER A 364 -32.04 1.78 2.83
C SER A 364 -30.81 1.87 3.71
N ASP A 365 -30.60 0.90 4.61
CA ASP A 365 -29.41 0.87 5.46
C ASP A 365 -28.13 0.79 4.62
N LEU A 366 -28.11 -0.05 3.58
CA LEU A 366 -26.95 -0.19 2.70
C LEU A 366 -26.64 1.09 1.93
N ILE A 367 -27.67 1.78 1.41
CA ILE A 367 -27.51 3.07 0.73
C ILE A 367 -26.97 4.12 1.70
N ILE A 368 -27.50 4.17 2.92
CA ILE A 368 -27.05 5.15 3.93
C ILE A 368 -25.62 4.85 4.37
N ILE A 369 -25.25 3.59 4.60
CA ILE A 369 -23.87 3.19 4.90
C ILE A 369 -22.93 3.62 3.77
N ALA A 370 -23.27 3.32 2.51
CA ALA A 370 -22.48 3.74 1.36
C ALA A 370 -22.35 5.28 1.31
N GLY A 371 -23.45 5.99 1.56
CA GLY A 371 -23.48 7.45 1.66
C GLY A 371 -22.55 7.98 2.75
N ILE A 372 -22.59 7.45 3.97
CA ILE A 372 -21.71 7.85 5.08
C ILE A 372 -20.24 7.66 4.69
N GLY A 373 -19.88 6.49 4.16
CA GLY A 373 -18.51 6.17 3.78
C GLY A 373 -17.99 7.07 2.66
N VAL A 374 -18.71 7.14 1.53
CA VAL A 374 -18.27 7.87 0.33
C VAL A 374 -18.33 9.38 0.53
N SER A 375 -19.37 9.92 1.20
CA SER A 375 -19.42 11.36 1.49
C SER A 375 -18.38 11.77 2.54
N GLY A 376 -18.13 10.94 3.55
CA GLY A 376 -17.05 11.15 4.50
C GLY A 376 -15.68 11.16 3.84
N ALA A 377 -15.44 10.24 2.89
CA ALA A 377 -14.26 10.26 2.04
C ALA A 377 -14.16 11.55 1.21
N GLY A 378 -15.25 11.95 0.55
CA GLY A 378 -15.30 13.20 -0.23
C GLY A 378 -14.97 14.44 0.61
N LEU A 379 -15.52 14.52 1.83
CA LEU A 379 -15.18 15.58 2.77
C LEU A 379 -13.70 15.55 3.18
N ALA A 380 -13.11 14.36 3.37
CA ALA A 380 -11.69 14.23 3.66
C ALA A 380 -10.81 14.75 2.50
N HIS A 381 -11.22 14.54 1.24
CA HIS A 381 -10.55 15.11 0.08
C HIS A 381 -10.63 16.64 0.06
N ILE A 382 -11.81 17.22 0.30
CA ILE A 382 -11.99 18.69 0.38
C ILE A 382 -11.06 19.29 1.45
N LEU A 383 -11.03 18.70 2.65
CA LEU A 383 -10.18 19.17 3.74
C LEU A 383 -8.69 18.99 3.42
N SER A 384 -8.32 17.90 2.74
CA SER A 384 -6.95 17.66 2.28
C SER A 384 -6.50 18.70 1.25
N GLU A 385 -7.34 19.02 0.26
CA GLU A 385 -7.04 20.04 -0.74
C GLU A 385 -6.86 21.42 -0.11
N ALA A 386 -7.62 21.74 0.94
CA ALA A 386 -7.48 23.00 1.66
C ALA A 386 -6.16 23.09 2.47
N ILE A 387 -5.73 21.99 3.10
CA ILE A 387 -4.57 22.01 4.00
C ILE A 387 -3.23 21.74 3.29
N THR A 388 -3.24 20.94 2.22
CA THR A 388 -2.01 20.52 1.52
C THR A 388 -1.15 21.70 1.05
N PRO A 389 -1.69 22.80 0.47
CA PRO A 389 -0.90 23.96 0.09
C PRO A 389 -0.14 24.61 1.26
N VAL A 390 -0.72 24.60 2.46
CA VAL A 390 -0.10 25.14 3.67
C VAL A 390 1.15 24.36 4.05
N PHE A 391 1.10 23.02 3.98
CA PHE A 391 2.28 22.20 4.27
C PHE A 391 3.29 22.20 3.11
N LYS A 392 2.83 22.32 1.86
CA LYS A 392 3.72 22.46 0.69
C LYS A 392 4.52 23.76 0.72
N SER A 393 3.98 24.86 1.25
CA SER A 393 4.76 26.11 1.39
C SER A 393 5.87 26.02 2.43
N MET A 394 5.81 25.03 3.34
CA MET A 394 6.82 24.76 4.36
C MET A 394 7.74 23.58 4.00
N LYS A 395 7.80 23.19 2.71
CA LYS A 395 8.48 21.97 2.25
C LYS A 395 9.94 21.88 2.72
N GLU A 396 10.71 22.96 2.60
CA GLU A 396 12.12 22.98 3.04
C GLU A 396 12.27 22.72 4.54
N THR A 397 11.39 23.31 5.37
CA THR A 397 11.36 23.06 6.81
C THR A 397 10.98 21.62 7.12
N LEU A 398 9.97 21.08 6.41
CA LEU A 398 9.55 19.69 6.59
C LEU A 398 10.66 18.70 6.22
N GLU A 399 11.38 18.96 5.13
CA GLU A 399 12.54 18.17 4.71
C GLU A 399 13.64 18.16 5.80
N ALA A 400 13.94 19.33 6.39
CA ALA A 400 14.94 19.45 7.45
C ALA A 400 14.62 18.61 8.71
N TYR A 401 13.34 18.33 8.98
CA TYR A 401 12.91 17.49 10.11
C TYR A 401 12.46 16.08 9.72
N GLY A 402 12.64 15.67 8.46
CA GLY A 402 12.18 14.36 7.97
C GLY A 402 10.64 14.23 7.88
N LEU A 403 9.90 15.33 7.95
CA LEU A 403 8.44 15.38 7.99
C LEU A 403 7.81 15.59 6.60
N THR A 404 8.50 15.16 5.54
CA THR A 404 8.08 15.37 4.14
C THR A 404 6.71 14.79 3.81
N SER A 405 6.32 13.71 4.50
CA SER A 405 4.98 13.10 4.41
C SER A 405 3.84 14.07 4.73
N LEU A 406 4.06 15.12 5.54
CA LEU A 406 3.05 16.16 5.82
C LEU A 406 2.71 17.02 4.60
N SER A 407 3.58 17.04 3.57
CA SER A 407 3.32 17.72 2.30
C SER A 407 2.46 16.90 1.33
N SER A 408 2.16 15.64 1.67
CA SER A 408 1.34 14.74 0.87
C SER A 408 -0.15 14.96 1.12
N GLY A 409 -0.91 15.23 0.05
CA GLY A 409 -2.38 15.29 0.16
C GLY A 409 -3.00 13.95 0.55
N PHE A 410 -2.36 12.83 0.19
CA PHE A 410 -2.83 11.52 0.59
C PHE A 410 -2.77 11.33 2.11
N PHE A 411 -1.70 11.79 2.76
CA PHE A 411 -1.58 11.75 4.22
C PHE A 411 -2.78 12.43 4.89
N TRP A 412 -3.14 13.63 4.45
CA TRP A 412 -4.26 14.39 5.01
C TRP A 412 -5.62 13.75 4.70
N ILE A 413 -5.80 13.12 3.53
CA ILE A 413 -7.02 12.36 3.23
C ILE A 413 -7.24 11.28 4.29
N ILE A 414 -6.20 10.52 4.64
CA ILE A 414 -6.29 9.46 5.64
C ILE A 414 -6.57 10.03 7.04
N VAL A 415 -5.84 11.08 7.44
CA VAL A 415 -6.04 11.73 8.74
C VAL A 415 -7.47 12.25 8.89
N PHE A 416 -7.98 12.96 7.88
CA PHE A 416 -9.35 13.48 7.92
C PHE A 416 -10.42 12.39 7.80
N ALA A 417 -10.22 11.35 6.99
CA ALA A 417 -11.16 10.23 6.90
C ALA A 417 -11.32 9.52 8.25
N THR A 418 -10.21 9.22 8.92
CA THR A 418 -10.20 8.65 10.27
C THR A 418 -10.86 9.59 11.28
N PHE A 419 -10.49 10.88 11.27
CA PHE A 419 -11.07 11.89 12.15
C PHE A 419 -12.59 12.02 11.96
N ILE A 420 -13.07 12.10 10.72
CA ILE A 420 -14.49 12.17 10.38
C ILE A 420 -15.20 10.92 10.90
N GLY A 421 -14.70 9.72 10.62
CA GLY A 421 -15.31 8.48 11.11
C GLY A 421 -15.42 8.44 12.65
N VAL A 422 -14.37 8.86 13.36
CA VAL A 422 -14.37 9.00 14.82
C VAL A 422 -15.41 10.03 15.28
N VAL A 423 -15.48 11.21 14.67
CA VAL A 423 -16.48 12.24 15.00
C VAL A 423 -17.91 11.71 14.78
N LEU A 424 -18.15 11.05 13.65
CA LEU A 424 -19.45 10.45 13.32
C LEU A 424 -19.84 9.34 14.31
N SER A 425 -18.87 8.63 14.90
CA SER A 425 -19.11 7.60 15.92
C SER A 425 -19.78 8.14 17.19
N PHE A 426 -19.68 9.45 17.46
CA PHE A 426 -20.38 10.10 18.57
C PHE A 426 -21.83 10.50 18.24
N THR A 427 -22.25 10.34 16.99
CA THR A 427 -23.59 10.72 16.52
C THR A 427 -24.53 9.50 16.43
N LYS A 428 -25.80 9.75 16.08
CA LYS A 428 -26.77 8.67 15.81
C LYS A 428 -26.37 7.79 14.63
N LEU A 429 -25.49 8.25 13.73
CA LEU A 429 -25.05 7.46 12.57
C LEU A 429 -24.31 6.18 12.94
N LYS A 430 -23.73 6.12 14.15
CA LYS A 430 -23.11 4.89 14.65
C LYS A 430 -24.08 3.69 14.72
N SER A 431 -25.40 3.91 14.84
CA SER A 431 -26.36 2.80 14.85
C SER A 431 -26.35 1.98 13.55
N TYR A 432 -25.79 2.50 12.46
CA TYR A 432 -25.60 1.76 11.21
C TYR A 432 -24.51 0.67 11.30
N GLU A 433 -23.68 0.65 12.35
CA GLU A 433 -22.82 -0.50 12.63
C GLU A 433 -23.64 -1.78 12.82
N GLY A 434 -24.81 -1.67 13.47
CA GLY A 434 -25.75 -2.77 13.64
C GLY A 434 -26.28 -3.36 12.32
N ALA A 435 -26.26 -2.56 11.24
CA ALA A 435 -26.60 -2.96 9.87
C ALA A 435 -25.36 -3.35 9.03
N GLY A 436 -24.16 -3.33 9.61
CA GLY A 436 -22.93 -3.80 8.97
C GLY A 436 -22.06 -2.72 8.32
N ALA A 437 -22.00 -1.51 8.87
CA ALA A 437 -21.10 -0.46 8.37
C ALA A 437 -19.64 -0.92 8.27
N SER A 438 -19.09 -1.51 9.33
CA SER A 438 -17.74 -2.08 9.36
C SER A 438 -17.52 -3.21 8.33
N LYS A 439 -18.56 -3.99 8.02
CA LYS A 439 -18.51 -5.05 7.00
C LYS A 439 -18.39 -4.46 5.60
N MET A 440 -19.12 -3.38 5.30
CA MET A 440 -18.98 -2.66 4.03
C MET A 440 -17.60 -1.99 3.93
N GLY A 441 -17.11 -1.38 5.03
CA GLY A 441 -15.74 -0.87 5.09
C GLY A 441 -14.69 -1.96 4.83
N SER A 442 -14.88 -3.15 5.40
CA SER A 442 -14.00 -4.30 5.17
C SER A 442 -14.04 -4.77 3.71
N LEU A 443 -15.21 -4.78 3.06
CA LEU A 443 -15.33 -5.09 1.63
C LEU A 443 -14.51 -4.13 0.78
N PHE A 444 -14.64 -2.81 1.01
CA PHE A 444 -13.85 -1.78 0.33
C PHE A 444 -12.34 -1.99 0.52
N LEU A 445 -11.93 -2.35 1.74
CA LEU A 445 -10.54 -2.69 2.03
C LEU A 445 -10.08 -3.94 1.27
N TYR A 446 -10.89 -5.00 1.19
CA TYR A 446 -10.50 -6.22 0.45
C TYR A 446 -10.39 -6.00 -1.06
N VAL A 447 -11.23 -5.14 -1.65
CA VAL A 447 -11.07 -4.73 -3.05
C VAL A 447 -9.73 -4.04 -3.27
N LEU A 448 -9.33 -3.16 -2.35
CA LEU A 448 -8.02 -2.53 -2.37
C LEU A 448 -6.87 -3.53 -2.21
N VAL A 449 -6.97 -4.44 -1.25
CA VAL A 449 -5.99 -5.52 -1.04
C VAL A 449 -5.79 -6.33 -2.33
N ALA A 450 -6.89 -6.72 -2.99
CA ALA A 450 -6.82 -7.45 -4.25
C ALA A 450 -6.21 -6.61 -5.38
N ALA A 451 -6.55 -5.32 -5.47
CA ALA A 451 -5.96 -4.40 -6.43
C ALA A 451 -4.46 -4.15 -6.16
N ILE A 452 -4.01 -4.18 -4.91
CA ILE A 452 -2.58 -4.13 -4.59
C ILE A 452 -1.88 -5.44 -4.98
N GLY A 453 -2.55 -6.57 -4.79
CA GLY A 453 -2.05 -7.88 -5.21
C GLY A 453 -1.63 -7.91 -6.68
N THR A 454 -2.32 -7.19 -7.57
CA THR A 454 -1.93 -7.11 -9.00
C THR A 454 -0.63 -6.35 -9.26
N HIS A 455 -0.11 -5.62 -8.27
CA HIS A 455 1.17 -4.93 -8.33
C HIS A 455 2.29 -5.66 -7.59
N MET A 456 1.99 -6.80 -6.95
CA MET A 456 2.99 -7.50 -6.16
C MET A 456 4.02 -8.21 -7.04
N ASP A 457 5.28 -8.04 -6.68
CA ASP A 457 6.38 -8.87 -7.14
C ASP A 457 6.48 -10.14 -6.29
N LEU A 458 6.24 -11.30 -6.92
CA LEU A 458 6.34 -12.60 -6.26
C LEU A 458 7.77 -13.14 -6.15
N ALA A 459 8.67 -12.74 -7.06
CA ALA A 459 10.06 -13.18 -7.03
C ALA A 459 10.78 -12.54 -5.82
N ALA A 460 10.52 -11.26 -5.59
CA ALA A 460 11.07 -10.51 -4.47
C ALA A 460 10.79 -11.14 -3.09
N VAL A 461 9.67 -11.84 -2.92
CA VAL A 461 9.28 -12.48 -1.65
C VAL A 461 10.26 -13.57 -1.21
N ALA A 462 10.91 -14.27 -2.16
CA ALA A 462 11.79 -15.40 -1.86
C ALA A 462 13.16 -14.98 -1.31
N GLU A 463 13.52 -13.69 -1.40
CA GLU A 463 14.91 -13.23 -1.31
C GLU A 463 15.29 -12.50 -0.01
N SER A 464 14.51 -12.58 1.07
CA SER A 464 14.81 -11.74 2.25
C SER A 464 14.55 -12.38 3.63
N PRO A 465 15.32 -13.42 4.02
CA PRO A 465 15.34 -13.96 5.38
C PRO A 465 15.58 -12.89 6.47
N ILE A 466 16.34 -11.83 6.15
CA ILE A 466 16.64 -10.74 7.08
C ILE A 466 15.38 -10.04 7.61
N LEU A 467 14.38 -9.81 6.75
CA LEU A 467 13.19 -9.06 7.15
C LEU A 467 12.38 -9.82 8.22
N PHE A 468 12.45 -11.15 8.20
CA PHE A 468 11.90 -11.99 9.28
C PHE A 468 12.69 -11.88 10.58
N ALA A 469 14.02 -11.68 10.52
CA ALA A 469 14.82 -11.42 11.71
C ALA A 469 14.43 -10.08 12.35
N ILE A 470 14.30 -9.01 11.55
CA ILE A 470 13.82 -7.70 12.04
C ILE A 470 12.43 -7.85 12.64
N GLY A 471 11.48 -8.44 11.91
CA GLY A 471 10.11 -8.66 12.39
C GLY A 471 10.06 -9.50 13.66
N GLY A 472 10.87 -10.55 13.77
CA GLY A 472 10.97 -11.40 14.95
C GLY A 472 11.51 -10.66 16.17
N ILE A 473 12.62 -9.93 16.03
CA ILE A 473 13.19 -9.11 17.11
C ILE A 473 12.19 -8.03 17.55
N TRP A 474 11.53 -7.38 16.59
CA TRP A 474 10.51 -6.37 16.86
C TRP A 474 9.35 -6.97 17.68
N MET A 475 8.83 -8.12 17.27
CA MET A 475 7.75 -8.81 17.99
C MET A 475 8.17 -9.25 19.40
N LEU A 476 9.43 -9.69 19.56
CA LEU A 476 9.99 -10.02 20.87
C LEU A 476 10.05 -8.79 21.78
N ILE A 477 10.50 -7.64 21.29
CA ILE A 477 10.54 -6.40 22.08
C ILE A 477 9.14 -5.98 22.50
N HIS A 478 8.17 -6.03 21.58
CA HIS A 478 6.75 -5.79 21.87
C HIS A 478 6.22 -6.71 22.96
N ALA A 479 6.48 -8.02 22.84
CA ALA A 479 6.08 -9.03 23.82
C ALA A 479 6.69 -8.77 25.20
N LEU A 480 7.99 -8.49 25.26
CA LEU A 480 8.70 -8.20 26.51
C LEU A 480 8.16 -6.92 27.18
N PHE A 481 7.91 -5.87 26.39
CA PHE A 481 7.36 -4.62 26.89
C PHE A 481 5.95 -4.81 27.47
N LEU A 482 5.09 -5.57 26.78
CA LEU A 482 3.77 -5.93 27.29
C LEU A 482 3.84 -6.73 28.59
N ILE A 483 4.74 -7.72 28.68
CA ILE A 483 4.92 -8.51 29.91
C ILE A 483 5.38 -7.62 31.05
N LEU A 484 6.31 -6.69 30.80
CA LEU A 484 6.78 -5.72 31.80
C LEU A 484 5.62 -4.88 32.34
N VAL A 485 4.81 -4.28 31.46
CA VAL A 485 3.65 -3.48 31.87
C VAL A 485 2.62 -4.34 32.62
N ALA A 486 2.38 -5.57 32.16
CA ALA A 486 1.46 -6.50 32.82
C ALA A 486 1.91 -6.85 34.25
N ILE A 487 3.21 -6.99 34.49
CA ILE A 487 3.77 -7.21 35.83
C ILE A 487 3.54 -5.97 36.71
N ILE A 488 3.81 -4.76 36.18
CA ILE A 488 3.68 -3.51 36.93
C ILE A 488 2.23 -3.29 37.41
N ILE A 489 1.24 -3.49 36.53
CA ILE A 489 -0.16 -3.21 36.83
C ILE A 489 -0.94 -4.45 37.30
N LYS A 490 -0.27 -5.61 37.42
CA LYS A 490 -0.86 -6.91 37.74
C LYS A 490 -2.06 -7.21 36.82
N ALA A 491 -1.83 -7.09 35.51
CA ALA A 491 -2.84 -7.34 34.49
C ALA A 491 -3.06 -8.86 34.31
N PRO A 492 -4.32 -9.33 34.27
CA PRO A 492 -4.61 -10.66 33.77
C PRO A 492 -4.07 -10.88 32.35
N PHE A 493 -3.56 -12.07 32.07
CA PHE A 493 -3.02 -12.44 30.77
C PHE A 493 -4.04 -12.25 29.63
N PHE A 494 -5.34 -12.34 29.94
CA PHE A 494 -6.41 -11.99 29.00
C PHE A 494 -6.22 -10.59 28.38
N PHE A 495 -5.97 -9.55 29.18
CA PHE A 495 -5.80 -8.19 28.64
C PHE A 495 -4.47 -8.04 27.89
N VAL A 496 -3.44 -8.78 28.28
CA VAL A 496 -2.17 -8.84 27.55
C VAL A 496 -2.41 -9.42 26.16
N ALA A 497 -3.05 -10.59 26.08
CA ALA A 497 -3.29 -11.30 24.84
C ALA A 497 -4.24 -10.54 23.90
N VAL A 498 -5.39 -10.08 24.41
CA VAL A 498 -6.36 -9.36 23.58
C VAL A 498 -5.86 -7.97 23.19
N GLY A 499 -5.22 -7.24 24.11
CA GLY A 499 -4.61 -5.94 23.80
C GLY A 499 -3.51 -6.09 22.74
N SER A 500 -2.58 -7.03 22.93
CA SER A 500 -1.52 -7.33 21.96
C SER A 500 -2.05 -7.73 20.60
N GLN A 501 -3.08 -8.59 20.54
CA GLN A 501 -3.63 -9.05 19.27
C GLN A 501 -4.51 -7.99 18.59
N ALA A 502 -5.16 -7.11 19.35
CA ALA A 502 -5.86 -5.95 18.80
C ALA A 502 -4.92 -5.00 18.05
N ASN A 503 -3.67 -4.90 18.50
CA ASN A 503 -2.58 -4.26 17.77
C ASN A 503 -2.13 -5.13 16.59
N VAL A 504 -1.44 -6.25 16.87
CA VAL A 504 -0.65 -7.02 15.88
C VAL A 504 -1.52 -7.70 14.82
N GLY A 505 -2.73 -8.10 15.18
CA GLY A 505 -3.60 -8.93 14.36
C GLY A 505 -4.93 -8.31 13.97
N GLY A 506 -5.22 -7.10 14.46
CA GLY A 506 -6.41 -6.31 14.13
C GLY A 506 -7.75 -7.02 14.34
N ALA A 507 -8.78 -6.51 13.67
CA ALA A 507 -10.17 -6.93 13.88
C ALA A 507 -10.46 -8.38 13.46
N ALA A 508 -9.62 -8.99 12.62
CA ALA A 508 -9.79 -10.35 12.16
C ALA A 508 -9.37 -11.40 13.21
N SER A 509 -8.29 -11.15 13.96
CA SER A 509 -7.68 -12.17 14.83
C SER A 509 -7.73 -11.85 16.33
N ALA A 510 -7.91 -10.59 16.73
CA ALA A 510 -8.15 -10.25 18.14
C ALA A 510 -9.37 -10.98 18.73
N PRO A 511 -10.52 -11.14 18.00
CA PRO A 511 -11.65 -11.91 18.50
C PRO A 511 -11.35 -13.40 18.65
N VAL A 512 -10.46 -13.95 17.81
CA VAL A 512 -10.02 -15.36 17.88
C VAL A 512 -9.25 -15.60 19.18
N VAL A 513 -8.27 -14.74 19.47
CA VAL A 513 -7.50 -14.80 20.73
C VAL A 513 -8.40 -14.60 21.94
N ALA A 514 -9.33 -13.65 21.91
CA ALA A 514 -10.29 -13.45 22.99
C ALA A 514 -11.21 -14.67 23.21
N SER A 515 -11.66 -15.30 22.13
CA SER A 515 -12.52 -16.50 22.17
C SER A 515 -11.82 -17.71 22.77
N ALA A 516 -10.49 -17.79 22.66
CA ALA A 516 -9.71 -18.85 23.29
C ALA A 516 -9.77 -18.81 24.83
N PHE A 517 -10.06 -17.66 25.42
CA PHE A 517 -10.37 -17.55 26.85
C PHE A 517 -11.83 -17.88 27.15
N HIS A 518 -12.75 -17.34 26.34
CA HIS A 518 -14.17 -17.72 26.34
C HIS A 518 -14.88 -17.14 25.10
N PRO A 519 -15.78 -17.88 24.42
CA PRO A 519 -16.46 -17.38 23.21
C PRO A 519 -17.20 -16.05 23.39
N SER A 520 -17.76 -15.76 24.57
CA SER A 520 -18.44 -14.49 24.84
C SER A 520 -17.51 -13.27 24.93
N LEU A 521 -16.19 -13.48 24.92
CA LEU A 521 -15.19 -12.41 24.98
C LEU A 521 -14.71 -11.97 23.58
N ALA A 522 -15.08 -12.68 22.51
CA ALA A 522 -14.81 -12.26 21.12
C ALA A 522 -15.11 -10.77 20.86
N PRO A 523 -16.24 -10.20 21.35
CA PRO A 523 -16.59 -8.79 21.13
C PRO A 523 -15.58 -7.82 21.75
N VAL A 524 -14.91 -8.20 22.84
CA VAL A 524 -13.87 -7.39 23.47
C VAL A 524 -12.68 -7.21 22.52
N GLY A 525 -12.29 -8.30 21.84
CA GLY A 525 -11.25 -8.25 20.81
C GLY A 525 -11.65 -7.36 19.64
N VAL A 526 -12.91 -7.41 19.21
CA VAL A 526 -13.43 -6.51 18.16
C VAL A 526 -13.34 -5.05 18.61
N LEU A 527 -13.84 -4.73 19.81
CA LEU A 527 -13.87 -3.36 20.33
C LEU A 527 -12.45 -2.75 20.47
N LEU A 528 -11.49 -3.53 20.98
CA LEU A 528 -10.10 -3.08 21.10
C LEU A 528 -9.43 -2.95 19.73
N ALA A 529 -9.67 -3.86 18.79
CA ALA A 529 -9.11 -3.76 17.45
C ALA A 529 -9.65 -2.54 16.68
N VAL A 530 -10.92 -2.20 16.89
CA VAL A 530 -11.54 -1.02 16.30
C VAL A 530 -10.90 0.28 16.82
N LEU A 531 -10.44 0.32 18.08
CA LEU A 531 -9.62 1.42 18.60
C LEU A 531 -8.29 1.57 17.83
N GLY A 532 -7.71 0.44 17.40
CA GLY A 532 -6.52 0.39 16.54
C GLY A 532 -6.68 1.14 15.23
N TYR A 533 -7.86 1.11 14.60
CA TYR A 533 -8.10 1.88 13.37
C TYR A 533 -7.91 3.38 13.58
N ALA A 534 -8.38 3.92 14.70
CA ALA A 534 -8.28 5.36 14.99
C ALA A 534 -6.85 5.83 15.27
N VAL A 535 -6.06 5.04 16.01
CA VAL A 535 -4.72 5.46 16.47
C VAL A 535 -3.60 4.97 15.55
N GLY A 536 -3.86 3.96 14.74
CA GLY A 536 -2.83 3.18 14.07
C GLY A 536 -2.05 3.95 13.01
N THR A 537 -2.69 4.75 12.16
CA THR A 537 -1.94 5.56 11.16
C THR A 537 -0.98 6.53 11.84
N GLY A 538 -1.43 7.26 12.86
CA GLY A 538 -0.60 8.26 13.54
C GLY A 538 0.56 7.62 14.31
N ALA A 539 0.30 6.52 15.03
CA ALA A 539 1.34 5.79 15.75
C ALA A 539 2.35 5.11 14.80
N ALA A 540 1.88 4.51 13.72
CA ALA A 540 2.75 3.91 12.71
C ALA A 540 3.57 4.96 11.96
N TRP A 541 2.99 6.15 11.70
CA TRP A 541 3.72 7.30 11.16
C TRP A 541 4.85 7.72 12.09
N LEU A 542 4.59 7.87 13.40
CA LEU A 542 5.64 8.16 14.37
C LEU A 542 6.74 7.10 14.37
N CYS A 543 6.37 5.81 14.37
CA CYS A 543 7.31 4.71 14.26
C CYS A 543 8.18 4.80 12.99
N ALA A 544 7.58 5.15 11.85
CA ALA A 544 8.28 5.33 10.59
C ALA A 544 9.28 6.48 10.63
N ILE A 545 8.92 7.63 11.21
CA ILE A 545 9.83 8.77 11.38
C ILE A 545 11.03 8.39 12.29
N LEU A 546 10.78 7.65 13.37
CA LEU A 546 11.85 7.16 14.24
C LEU A 546 12.79 6.19 13.52
N MET A 547 12.24 5.27 12.70
CA MET A 547 13.05 4.36 11.87
C MET A 547 13.82 5.07 10.77
N GLN A 548 13.22 6.10 10.15
CA GLN A 548 13.88 6.90 9.13
C GLN A 548 15.14 7.58 9.67
N GLY A 549 15.07 8.16 10.88
CA GLY A 549 16.22 8.80 11.52
C GLY A 549 17.34 7.86 11.98
N ILE A 550 17.16 6.55 11.88
CA ILE A 550 18.22 5.54 12.13
C ILE A 550 19.01 5.23 10.86
N VAL A 551 18.36 5.36 9.70
CA VAL A 551 18.89 4.95 8.39
C VAL A 551 19.52 6.12 7.64
N GLN A 552 19.14 7.35 7.99
CA GLN A 552 19.79 8.59 7.57
C GLN A 552 20.98 8.90 8.46
#